data_AF-A0A1F7QK47-F1
#
_entry.id   AF-A0A1F7QK47-F1
#
_cell.length_a   1.000
_cell.length_b   1.000
_cell.length_c   1.000
_cell.angle_alpha   90.00
_cell.angle_beta   90.00
_cell.angle_gamma   90.00
#
_symmetry.space_group_name_H-M   'P 1'
#
loop_
_entity.id
_entity.type
_entity.pdbx_description
1 polymer ?
#
loop_
_entity_poly.entity_id
_entity_poly.type
_entity_poly.pdbx_seq_one_letter_code
_entity_poly.pdbx_strand_id
1 'polypeptide(L)'
;MFQDLTSGRYGIRSAGISPFCPRPLSRDDVGWADVVAVMEGDHRAFIVERWPDAASKVRVLEIEDRYHRHDPVLLRLLEAKLGTLLAEIEGGGMIGT
;
A
#
# COMPACT_ATOMS: atom_id res chain seq x y z
N MET A 1 8.39 -13.04 4.02
CA MET A 1 7.67 -13.36 2.76
C MET A 1 7.53 -12.13 1.88
N PHE A 2 6.92 -11.01 2.31
CA PHE A 2 6.91 -9.76 1.53
C PHE A 2 8.29 -9.10 1.30
N GLN A 3 9.25 -9.32 2.20
CA GLN A 3 10.61 -8.77 2.07
C GLN A 3 11.46 -9.45 0.98
N ASP A 4 11.05 -10.62 0.50
CA ASP A 4 11.86 -11.41 -0.45
C ASP A 4 11.59 -10.99 -1.91
N LEU A 5 10.34 -10.59 -2.20
CA LEU A 5 9.92 -10.10 -3.52
C LEU A 5 10.54 -8.75 -3.93
N THR A 6 11.13 -8.00 -2.99
CA THR A 6 11.63 -6.64 -3.27
C THR A 6 13.15 -6.51 -3.34
N SER A 7 13.89 -7.63 -3.37
CA SER A 7 15.34 -7.75 -3.66
C SER A 7 16.04 -6.40 -3.89
N GLY A 8 16.30 -5.67 -2.80
CA GLY A 8 17.03 -4.40 -2.73
C GLY A 8 16.45 -3.16 -3.47
N ARG A 9 15.37 -3.26 -4.23
CA ARG A 9 14.86 -2.14 -5.07
C ARG A 9 13.73 -1.33 -4.44
N TYR A 10 12.93 -1.95 -3.57
CA TYR A 10 11.81 -1.26 -2.91
C TYR A 10 11.87 -1.45 -1.41
N GLY A 11 11.79 -0.34 -0.68
CA GLY A 11 11.51 -0.38 0.74
C GLY A 11 10.01 -0.56 0.95
N ILE A 12 9.62 -1.60 1.70
CA ILE A 12 8.22 -1.79 2.12
C ILE A 12 8.12 -1.46 3.61
N ARG A 13 7.13 -0.63 3.96
CA ARG A 13 6.69 -0.42 5.35
C ARG A 13 5.20 -0.70 5.45
N SER A 14 4.78 -1.27 6.57
CA SER A 14 3.37 -1.45 6.90
C SER A 14 3.05 -0.68 8.18
N ALA A 15 1.92 0.03 8.14
CA ALA A 15 1.38 0.78 9.26
C ALA A 15 -0.15 0.65 9.27
N GLY A 16 -0.75 0.70 10.44
CA GLY A 16 -2.21 0.65 10.59
C GLY A 16 -2.79 2.04 10.79
N ILE A 17 -4.00 2.28 10.29
CA ILE A 17 -4.73 3.53 10.56
C ILE A 17 -5.42 3.54 11.94
N SER A 18 -5.57 2.36 12.56
CA SER A 18 -6.23 2.23 13.86
C SER A 18 -5.30 2.69 14.99
N PRO A 19 -5.81 3.45 15.99
CA PRO A 19 -5.02 3.89 17.14
C PRO A 19 -4.55 2.72 18.03
N PHE A 20 -5.18 1.55 17.90
CA PHE A 20 -4.79 0.32 18.61
C PHE A 20 -3.77 -0.53 17.83
N CYS A 21 -3.35 -0.08 16.65
CA CYS A 21 -2.33 -0.79 15.90
C CYS A 21 -0.97 -0.64 16.61
N PRO A 22 -0.18 -1.73 16.74
CA PRO A 22 1.18 -1.64 17.29
C PRO A 22 2.10 -0.67 16.54
N ARG A 23 1.77 -0.33 15.28
CA ARG A 23 2.46 0.68 14.49
C ARG A 23 1.43 1.58 13.78
N PRO A 24 1.01 2.69 14.40
CA PRO A 24 0.08 3.61 13.75
C PRO A 24 0.76 4.35 12.60
N LEU A 25 0.00 4.67 11.56
CA LEU A 25 0.45 5.45 10.42
C LEU A 25 0.85 6.85 10.89
N SER A 26 2.11 7.22 10.62
CA SER A 26 2.64 8.54 10.95
C SER A 26 2.89 9.37 9.70
N ARG A 27 3.03 10.69 9.88
CA ARG A 27 3.34 11.64 8.79
C ARG A 27 4.67 11.29 8.10
N ASP A 28 5.63 10.77 8.87
CA ASP A 28 6.93 10.36 8.34
C ASP A 28 6.80 9.19 7.35
N ASP A 29 5.97 8.19 7.66
CA ASP A 29 5.72 7.06 6.76
C ASP A 29 5.08 7.52 5.44
N VAL A 30 4.12 8.44 5.53
CA VAL A 30 3.45 9.02 4.35
C VAL A 30 4.41 9.88 3.52
N GLY A 31 5.33 10.59 4.17
CA GLY A 31 6.37 11.38 3.50
C GLY A 31 7.43 10.52 2.83
N TRP A 32 7.84 9.45 3.50
CA TRP A 32 8.84 8.49 3.01
C TRP A 32 8.32 7.64 1.84
N ALA A 33 7.03 7.31 1.85
CA ALA A 33 6.43 6.53 0.79
C ALA A 33 6.25 7.33 -0.50
N ASP A 34 6.67 6.76 -1.63
CA ASP A 34 6.27 7.22 -2.97
C ASP A 34 4.84 6.81 -3.30
N VAL A 35 4.44 5.62 -2.83
CA VAL A 35 3.10 5.06 -3.03
C VAL A 35 2.57 4.47 -1.72
N VAL A 36 1.33 4.81 -1.37
CA VAL A 36 0.63 4.31 -0.18
C VAL A 36 -0.54 3.45 -0.62
N ALA A 37 -0.39 2.13 -0.51
CA ALA A 37 -1.46 1.20 -0.85
C ALA A 37 -2.44 1.06 0.33
N VAL A 38 -3.73 1.29 0.08
CA VAL A 38 -4.81 1.13 1.08
C VAL A 38 -5.82 0.10 0.60
N MET A 39 -6.40 -0.63 1.54
CA MET A 39 -7.36 -1.70 1.22
C MET A 39 -8.68 -1.12 0.68
N GLU A 40 -9.23 -0.10 1.34
CA GLU A 40 -10.54 0.46 1.04
C GLU A 40 -10.48 1.98 0.79
N GLY A 41 -11.52 2.51 0.14
CA GLY A 41 -11.67 3.95 -0.11
C GLY A 41 -11.79 4.77 1.18
N ASP A 42 -12.41 4.21 2.22
CA ASP A 42 -12.55 4.83 3.53
C ASP A 42 -11.18 5.10 4.20
N HIS A 43 -10.23 4.17 4.05
CA HIS A 43 -8.85 4.39 4.49
C HIS A 43 -8.18 5.53 3.73
N ARG A 44 -8.45 5.66 2.42
CA ARG A 44 -7.98 6.82 1.64
C ARG A 44 -8.60 8.10 2.17
N ALA A 45 -9.91 8.14 2.43
CA ALA A 45 -10.57 9.32 2.96
C ALA A 45 -9.95 9.76 4.30
N PHE A 46 -9.71 8.83 5.22
CA PHE A 46 -9.03 9.08 6.49
C PHE A 46 -7.62 9.67 6.31
N ILE A 47 -6.84 9.11 5.39
CA ILE A 47 -5.48 9.59 5.10
C ILE A 47 -5.50 10.96 4.44
N VAL A 48 -6.40 11.21 3.48
CA VAL A 48 -6.52 12.48 2.77
C VAL A 48 -7.02 13.60 3.70
N GLU A 49 -7.93 13.28 4.60
CA GLU A 49 -8.41 14.22 5.61
C GLU A 49 -7.27 14.66 6.55
N ARG A 50 -6.39 13.72 6.93
CA ARG A 50 -5.27 14.00 7.82
C ARG A 50 -4.02 14.54 7.11
N TRP A 51 -3.81 14.15 5.86
CA TRP A 51 -2.68 14.48 4.99
C TRP A 51 -3.14 14.67 3.54
N PRO A 52 -3.66 15.85 3.19
CA PRO A 52 -4.18 16.12 1.83
C PRO A 52 -3.09 16.02 0.76
N ASP A 53 -1.85 16.38 1.07
CA ASP A 53 -0.70 16.25 0.16
C ASP A 53 -0.41 14.80 -0.26
N ALA A 54 -0.83 13.83 0.55
CA ALA A 54 -0.62 12.41 0.27
C ALA A 54 -1.66 11.85 -0.72
N ALA A 55 -2.74 12.59 -1.03
CA ALA A 55 -3.85 12.11 -1.84
C ALA A 55 -3.43 11.55 -3.21
N SER A 56 -2.39 12.14 -3.81
CA SER A 56 -1.82 11.73 -5.10
C SER A 56 -1.02 10.42 -5.03
N LYS A 57 -0.47 10.10 -3.86
CA LYS A 57 0.34 8.91 -3.59
C LYS A 57 -0.50 7.72 -3.12
N VAL A 58 -1.71 7.97 -2.59
CA VAL A 58 -2.59 6.92 -2.08
C VAL A 58 -3.24 6.16 -3.23
N ARG A 59 -3.09 4.83 -3.22
CA ARG A 59 -3.66 3.89 -4.18
C ARG A 59 -4.57 2.91 -3.47
N VAL A 60 -5.84 2.91 -3.86
CA VAL A 60 -6.86 2.03 -3.30
C VAL A 60 -6.79 0.69 -4.04
N LEU A 61 -6.63 -0.40 -3.31
CA LEU A 61 -6.53 -1.75 -3.87
C LEU A 61 -7.90 -2.40 -4.12
N GLU A 62 -8.97 -1.79 -3.60
CA GLU A 62 -10.36 -2.27 -3.63
C GLU A 62 -10.50 -3.66 -3.00
N ILE A 63 -9.90 -3.80 -1.80
CA ILE A 63 -9.97 -5.01 -0.98
C ILE A 63 -10.91 -4.71 0.19
N GLU A 64 -12.07 -5.38 0.21
CA GLU A 64 -13.04 -5.25 1.31
C GLU A 64 -12.42 -5.64 2.67
N ASP A 65 -12.75 -4.90 3.74
CA ASP A 65 -12.30 -5.17 5.12
C ASP A 65 -13.00 -6.40 5.77
N ARG A 66 -13.26 -7.44 4.98
CA ARG A 66 -13.88 -8.69 5.43
C ARG A 66 -12.87 -9.78 5.80
N TYR A 67 -11.58 -9.51 5.62
CA TYR A 67 -10.53 -10.50 5.82
C TYR A 67 -9.88 -10.35 7.19
N HIS A 68 -9.69 -11.47 7.88
CA HIS A 68 -8.96 -11.47 9.14
C HIS A 68 -7.49 -11.13 8.96
N ARG A 69 -6.90 -10.53 10.00
CA ARG A 69 -5.46 -10.32 10.08
C ARG A 69 -4.75 -11.66 9.93
N HIS A 70 -3.85 -11.76 8.95
CA HIS A 70 -3.14 -13.00 8.55
C HIS A 70 -3.95 -14.02 7.75
N ASP A 71 -5.09 -13.63 7.18
CA ASP A 71 -5.80 -14.51 6.27
C ASP A 71 -4.95 -14.81 5.01
N PRO A 72 -4.75 -16.08 4.63
CA PRO A 72 -3.93 -16.44 3.48
C PRO A 72 -4.53 -15.93 2.16
N VAL A 73 -5.85 -15.78 2.07
CA VAL A 73 -6.52 -15.20 0.88
C VAL A 73 -6.18 -13.73 0.75
N LEU A 74 -6.15 -13.01 1.89
CA LEU A 74 -5.76 -11.61 1.92
C LEU A 74 -4.30 -11.42 1.49
N LEU A 75 -3.41 -12.29 1.95
CA LEU A 75 -1.99 -12.26 1.57
C LEU A 75 -1.83 -12.39 0.05
N ARG A 76 -2.52 -13.36 -0.56
CA ARG A 76 -2.50 -13.61 -2.01
C ARG A 76 -3.04 -12.43 -2.82
N LEU A 77 -4.14 -11.82 -2.37
CA LEU A 77 -4.73 -10.63 -2.99
C LEU A 77 -3.77 -9.43 -2.93
N LEU A 78 -3.18 -9.20 -1.76
CA LEU A 78 -2.18 -8.14 -1.58
C LEU A 78 -0.96 -8.37 -2.46
N GLU A 79 -0.41 -9.59 -2.51
CA GLU A 79 0.72 -9.94 -3.37
C GLU A 79 0.41 -9.70 -4.86
N ALA A 80 -0.76 -10.14 -5.33
CA ALA A 80 -1.17 -9.96 -6.72
C ALA A 80 -1.32 -8.47 -7.08
N LYS A 81 -2.05 -7.71 -6.25
CA LYS A 81 -2.30 -6.28 -6.48
C LYS A 81 -1.03 -5.45 -6.36
N LEU A 82 -0.18 -5.75 -5.37
CA LEU A 82 1.11 -5.09 -5.21
C LEU A 82 2.03 -5.41 -6.39
N GLY A 83 2.03 -6.65 -6.88
CA GLY A 83 2.76 -7.06 -8.08
C GLY A 83 2.33 -6.27 -9.31
N THR A 84 1.01 -6.10 -9.54
CA THR A 84 0.50 -5.25 -10.62
C THR A 84 0.93 -3.80 -10.46
N LEU A 85 0.80 -3.23 -9.26
CA LEU A 85 1.17 -1.84 -8.99
C LEU A 85 2.67 -1.60 -9.19
N LEU A 86 3.52 -2.51 -8.71
CA LEU A 86 4.97 -2.45 -8.96
C LEU A 86 5.27 -2.60 -10.45
N ALA A 87 4.58 -3.49 -11.15
CA ALA A 87 4.73 -3.65 -12.59
C ALA A 87 4.26 -2.42 -13.39
N GLU A 88 3.26 -1.67 -12.93
CA GLU A 88 2.88 -0.39 -13.54
C GLU A 88 3.94 0.68 -13.31
N ILE A 89 4.51 0.74 -12.10
CA ILE A 89 5.58 1.67 -11.75
C ILE A 89 6.85 1.37 -12.57
N GLU A 90 7.23 0.10 -12.71
CA GLU A 90 8.36 -0.34 -13.54
C GLU A 90 8.05 -0.26 -15.05
N GLY A 91 6.82 -0.60 -15.44
CA GLY A 91 6.36 -0.76 -16.82
C GLY A 91 6.10 0.56 -17.55
N GLY A 92 6.03 1.68 -16.83
CA GLY A 92 6.09 3.02 -17.42
C GLY A 92 7.37 3.30 -18.22
N GLY A 93 8.38 2.41 -18.17
CA GLY A 93 9.60 2.46 -18.97
C GLY A 93 9.60 1.64 -20.27
N MET A 94 8.61 0.79 -20.56
CA MET A 94 8.66 -0.07 -21.76
C MET A 94 7.28 -0.31 -22.40
N ILE A 95 6.82 0.65 -23.21
CA ILE A 95 6.10 0.34 -24.45
C ILE A 95 6.89 0.87 -25.64
N GLY A 96 7.93 0.12 -25.99
CA GLY A 96 8.67 0.31 -27.24
C GLY A 96 9.03 -1.05 -27.80
N THR A 97 8.18 -1.58 -28.69
CA THR A 97 8.47 -2.19 -30.00
C THR A 97 7.18 -2.80 -30.54
#